data_AF-A0A8H8UDL3-F1
#
_entry.id   AF-A0A8H8UDL3-F1
#
_cell.length_a   1.000
_cell.length_b   1.000
_cell.length_c   1.000
_cell.angle_alpha   90.00
_cell.angle_beta   90.00
_cell.angle_gamma   90.00
#
_symmetry.space_group_name_H-M   'P 1'
#
loop_
_entity.id
_entity.type
_entity.pdbx_description
1 polymer ?
#
loop_
_entity_poly.entity_id
_entity_poly.type
_entity_poly.pdbx_seq_one_letter_code
_entity_poly.pdbx_strand_id
1 'polypeptide(L)'
;MPLTRASLSSFLTSAKSILLNPSKHSTPLTFIIGNESAGKSYPFPLPYRLQPTNSNHLDSITSAVLFAYLRTYAPTSRTFYIPLSNIPRADLSLRPELIPVLRRANLKPSDLLTLSDLPPRSSPELKDARWVLVDHNALQGELGKAYGRNVVGCVDHHDEEHKVPVSESNGDMDEPRIVEKSGSCVSLVVRYCRSAWDGLSFEQADVEGIKSWRAWLWLLFWLIRRT
;
A
#
# COMPACT_ATOMS: atom_id res chain seq x y z
N MET A 1 -21.62 5.33 7.38
CA MET A 1 -21.23 6.72 7.06
C MET A 1 -19.78 6.69 6.63
N PRO A 2 -19.35 7.50 5.64
CA PRO A 2 -17.94 7.60 5.27
C PRO A 2 -17.11 8.02 6.48
N LEU A 3 -15.88 7.50 6.58
CA LEU A 3 -14.99 7.85 7.68
C LEU A 3 -14.54 9.30 7.55
N THR A 4 -14.60 10.05 8.65
CA THR A 4 -14.01 11.39 8.71
C THR A 4 -12.51 11.28 8.46
N ARG A 5 -12.02 12.05 7.49
CA ARG A 5 -10.62 12.08 7.12
C ARG A 5 -9.73 12.37 8.33
N ALA A 6 -8.64 11.59 8.49
CA ALA A 6 -7.62 11.83 9.51
C ALA A 6 -6.25 12.15 8.90
N SER A 7 -5.32 12.62 9.73
CA SER A 7 -3.91 12.74 9.33
C SER A 7 -3.33 11.37 8.97
N LEU A 8 -2.27 11.35 8.16
CA LEU A 8 -1.62 10.09 7.78
C LEU A 8 -1.08 9.31 8.99
N SER A 9 -0.52 10.01 9.98
CA SER A 9 -0.04 9.40 11.22
C SER A 9 -1.19 8.81 12.04
N SER A 10 -2.31 9.53 12.15
CA SER A 10 -3.53 9.03 12.81
C SER A 10 -4.10 7.81 12.08
N PHE A 11 -4.15 7.84 10.75
CA PHE A 11 -4.58 6.72 9.92
C PHE A 11 -3.72 5.47 10.15
N LEU A 12 -2.39 5.59 10.13
CA LEU A 12 -1.49 4.45 10.40
C LEU A 12 -1.61 3.95 11.84
N THR A 13 -1.84 4.85 12.79
CA THR A 13 -2.12 4.48 14.19
C THR A 13 -3.42 3.67 14.31
N SER A 14 -4.48 4.09 13.63
CA SER A 14 -5.74 3.35 13.54
C SER A 14 -5.53 1.98 12.87
N ALA A 15 -4.80 1.93 11.75
CA ALA A 15 -4.48 0.69 11.05
C ALA A 15 -3.77 -0.32 11.97
N LYS A 16 -2.79 0.14 12.77
CA LYS A 16 -2.12 -0.70 13.78
C LYS A 16 -3.07 -1.17 14.87
N SER A 17 -3.93 -0.29 15.36
CA SER A 17 -4.90 -0.65 16.40
C SER A 17 -5.86 -1.74 15.94
N ILE A 18 -6.34 -1.63 14.69
CA ILE A 18 -7.19 -2.63 14.03
C ILE A 18 -6.44 -3.96 13.91
N LEU A 19 -5.19 -3.92 13.43
CA LEU A 19 -4.39 -5.12 13.25
C LEU A 19 -4.08 -5.85 14.57
N LEU A 20 -3.88 -5.10 15.66
CA LEU A 20 -3.62 -5.65 17.00
C LEU A 20 -4.90 -6.16 17.70
N ASN A 21 -6.08 -5.74 17.26
CA ASN A 21 -7.36 -6.12 17.85
C ASN A 21 -8.36 -6.60 16.79
N PRO A 22 -8.01 -7.58 15.95
CA PRO A 22 -8.81 -7.90 14.77
C PRO A 22 -10.19 -8.48 15.13
N SER A 23 -10.29 -9.17 16.27
CA SER A 23 -11.54 -9.72 16.82
C SER A 23 -12.60 -8.67 17.23
N LYS A 24 -12.22 -7.39 17.31
CA LYS A 24 -13.16 -6.29 17.60
C LYS A 24 -13.88 -5.77 16.34
N HIS A 25 -13.50 -6.25 15.16
CA HIS A 25 -14.05 -5.79 13.89
C HIS A 25 -14.99 -6.84 13.30
N SER A 26 -16.20 -6.41 12.92
CA SER A 26 -17.25 -7.27 12.35
C SER A 26 -17.05 -7.59 10.87
N THR A 27 -16.12 -6.90 10.20
CA THR A 27 -15.81 -7.08 8.79
C THR A 27 -14.42 -7.70 8.61
N PRO A 28 -14.21 -8.54 7.58
CA PRO A 28 -12.88 -9.08 7.29
C PRO A 28 -11.83 -7.98 7.09
N LEU A 29 -10.60 -8.25 7.53
CA LEU A 29 -9.48 -7.36 7.32
C LEU A 29 -9.21 -7.21 5.82
N THR A 30 -8.95 -5.99 5.35
CA THR A 30 -8.57 -5.74 3.96
C THR A 30 -7.19 -5.12 3.92
N PHE A 31 -6.22 -5.86 3.38
CA PHE A 31 -4.84 -5.43 3.27
C PHE A 31 -4.55 -4.88 1.88
N ILE A 32 -3.74 -3.82 1.84
CA ILE A 32 -3.07 -3.39 0.62
C ILE A 32 -1.58 -3.67 0.80
N ILE A 33 -1.06 -4.61 0.01
CA ILE A 33 0.30 -5.12 0.16
C ILE A 33 1.14 -4.79 -1.08
N GLY A 34 2.34 -4.25 -0.85
CA GLY A 34 3.34 -3.99 -1.87
C GLY A 34 4.21 -5.22 -2.19
N ASN A 35 5.03 -5.14 -3.25
CA ASN A 35 5.91 -6.22 -3.69
C ASN A 35 6.95 -6.64 -2.62
N GLU A 36 7.27 -7.95 -2.58
CA GLU A 36 8.32 -8.60 -1.77
C GLU A 36 9.73 -8.16 -2.15
N SER A 37 9.92 -7.49 -3.29
CA SER A 37 11.25 -7.04 -3.73
C SER A 37 12.03 -6.27 -2.66
N ALA A 38 11.35 -5.65 -1.68
CA ALA A 38 11.96 -5.02 -0.52
C ALA A 38 12.68 -5.98 0.47
N GLY A 39 12.65 -7.30 0.24
CA GLY A 39 13.33 -8.32 1.06
C GLY A 39 14.49 -9.06 0.36
N LYS A 40 14.73 -8.86 -0.94
CA LYS A 40 15.89 -9.51 -1.62
C LYS A 40 17.17 -8.74 -1.32
N SER A 41 17.71 -8.94 -0.12
CA SER A 41 19.12 -8.71 0.17
C SER A 41 19.94 -9.68 -0.69
N TYR A 42 20.50 -9.21 -1.81
CA TYR A 42 21.41 -10.02 -2.59
C TYR A 42 22.61 -10.38 -1.69
N PRO A 43 22.96 -11.68 -1.53
CA PRO A 43 24.03 -12.11 -0.62
C PRO A 43 25.44 -11.77 -1.12
N PHE A 44 25.57 -10.86 -2.10
CA PHE A 44 26.83 -10.38 -2.64
C PHE A 44 26.75 -8.87 -2.84
N PRO A 45 27.82 -8.11 -2.53
CA PRO A 45 27.91 -6.73 -2.97
C PRO A 45 28.05 -6.74 -4.50
N LEU A 46 26.91 -6.73 -5.20
CA LEU A 46 26.89 -6.38 -6.60
C LEU A 46 27.48 -4.95 -6.73
N PRO A 47 28.26 -4.67 -7.78
CA PRO A 47 28.77 -3.32 -8.01
C PRO A 47 27.58 -2.35 -7.96
N TYR A 48 27.78 -1.19 -7.32
CA TYR A 48 26.78 -0.14 -7.00
C TYR A 48 25.80 0.22 -8.14
N ARG A 49 26.08 -0.21 -9.37
CA ARG A 49 25.32 0.01 -10.60
C ARG A 49 24.26 -1.06 -10.92
N LEU A 50 24.18 -2.17 -10.18
CA LEU A 50 23.28 -3.30 -10.45
C LEU A 50 22.40 -3.70 -9.25
N GLN A 51 22.21 -2.82 -8.27
CA GLN A 51 21.14 -3.03 -7.29
C GLN A 51 19.80 -2.78 -7.99
N PRO A 52 18.79 -3.69 -7.91
CA PRO A 52 17.46 -3.35 -8.38
C PRO A 52 17.05 -2.07 -7.70
N THR A 53 16.59 -1.15 -8.53
CA THR A 53 16.56 0.28 -8.27
C THR A 53 15.87 0.60 -6.95
N ASN A 54 16.50 1.47 -6.15
CA ASN A 54 15.94 2.06 -4.93
C ASN A 54 14.53 2.65 -5.13
N SER A 55 14.12 2.89 -6.38
CA SER A 55 12.77 3.29 -6.78
C SER A 55 11.71 2.23 -6.47
N ASN A 56 11.98 0.94 -6.67
CA ASN A 56 10.93 -0.09 -6.63
C ASN A 56 10.46 -0.36 -5.20
N HIS A 57 11.34 -0.26 -4.21
CA HIS A 57 10.95 -0.40 -2.80
C HIS A 57 10.08 0.75 -2.33
N LEU A 58 10.45 1.96 -2.73
CA LEU A 58 9.70 3.13 -2.39
C LEU A 58 8.37 3.19 -3.17
N ASP A 59 8.33 2.75 -4.42
CA ASP A 59 7.12 2.68 -5.23
C ASP A 59 6.10 1.71 -4.61
N SER A 60 6.55 0.51 -4.21
CA SER A 60 5.78 -0.48 -3.45
C SER A 60 5.18 0.07 -2.15
N ILE A 61 6.02 0.58 -1.24
CA ILE A 61 5.57 1.08 0.07
C ILE A 61 4.68 2.31 -0.08
N THR A 62 5.05 3.24 -0.96
CA THR A 62 4.28 4.46 -1.20
C THR A 62 2.92 4.13 -1.80
N SER A 63 2.88 3.24 -2.80
CA SER A 63 1.64 2.79 -3.42
C SER A 63 0.72 2.16 -2.38
N ALA A 64 1.24 1.30 -1.51
CA ALA A 64 0.43 0.63 -0.48
C ALA A 64 -0.19 1.64 0.51
N VAL A 65 0.64 2.54 1.06
CA VAL A 65 0.17 3.55 2.01
C VAL A 65 -0.81 4.52 1.35
N LEU A 66 -0.49 5.02 0.15
CA LEU A 66 -1.32 5.98 -0.54
C LEU A 66 -2.66 5.37 -0.93
N PHE A 67 -2.63 4.17 -1.51
CA PHE A 67 -3.85 3.51 -1.96
C PHE A 67 -4.78 3.21 -0.78
N ALA A 68 -4.22 2.74 0.34
CA ALA A 68 -5.00 2.42 1.53
C ALA A 68 -5.63 3.68 2.14
N TYR A 69 -4.87 4.78 2.19
CA TYR A 69 -5.38 6.06 2.68
C TYR A 69 -6.53 6.59 1.83
N LEU A 70 -6.34 6.67 0.50
CA LEU A 70 -7.35 7.20 -0.42
C LEU A 70 -8.61 6.35 -0.44
N ARG A 71 -8.47 5.01 -0.40
CA ARG A 71 -9.63 4.11 -0.38
C ARG A 71 -10.38 4.12 0.94
N THR A 72 -9.67 4.25 2.07
CA THR A 72 -10.32 4.33 3.40
C THR A 72 -11.20 5.57 3.53
N TYR A 73 -10.74 6.71 2.99
CA TYR A 73 -11.44 7.99 3.08
C TYR A 73 -12.21 8.36 1.81
N ALA A 74 -12.33 7.45 0.84
CA ALA A 74 -13.18 7.69 -0.32
C ALA A 74 -14.65 7.85 0.13
N PRO A 75 -15.41 8.81 -0.42
CA PRO A 75 -16.79 9.07 0.01
C PRO A 75 -17.73 7.86 -0.06
N THR A 76 -17.45 6.92 -0.96
CA THR A 76 -18.25 5.70 -1.16
C THR A 76 -17.75 4.52 -0.34
N SER A 77 -16.59 4.64 0.31
CA SER A 77 -15.98 3.52 1.02
C SER A 77 -16.61 3.28 2.38
N ARG A 78 -16.73 1.98 2.71
CA ARG A 78 -17.13 1.48 4.03
C ARG A 78 -16.06 0.56 4.63
N THR A 79 -14.93 0.43 3.95
CA THR A 79 -13.86 -0.51 4.30
C THR A 79 -12.65 0.29 4.76
N PHE A 80 -12.08 -0.14 5.88
CA PHE A 80 -10.78 0.36 6.32
C PHE A 80 -9.68 -0.49 5.70
N TYR A 81 -8.80 0.14 4.93
CA TYR A 81 -7.70 -0.53 4.25
C TYR A 81 -6.43 -0.45 5.07
N ILE A 82 -5.78 -1.58 5.32
CA ILE A 82 -4.56 -1.68 6.13
C ILE A 82 -3.36 -1.75 5.17
N PRO A 83 -2.53 -0.69 5.07
CA PRO A 83 -1.33 -0.75 4.25
C PRO A 83 -0.30 -1.66 4.91
N LEU A 84 0.28 -2.58 4.14
CA LEU A 84 1.25 -3.55 4.62
C LEU A 84 2.50 -3.54 3.75
N SER A 85 3.63 -3.25 4.36
CA SER A 85 4.94 -3.42 3.72
C SER A 85 5.34 -4.89 3.77
N ASN A 86 5.59 -5.50 2.60
CA ASN A 86 5.95 -6.91 2.46
C ASN A 86 7.44 -7.16 2.79
N ILE A 87 7.84 -6.77 4.00
CA ILE A 87 9.18 -6.96 4.57
C ILE A 87 9.10 -7.20 6.08
N PRO A 88 10.14 -7.81 6.68
CA PRO A 88 10.35 -7.77 8.12
C PRO A 88 10.61 -6.36 8.64
N ARG A 89 10.24 -6.10 9.90
CA ARG A 89 10.50 -4.82 10.59
C ARG A 89 11.99 -4.42 10.61
N ALA A 90 12.87 -5.40 10.81
CA ALA A 90 14.31 -5.17 10.87
C ALA A 90 14.87 -4.59 9.55
N ASP A 91 14.27 -4.98 8.43
CA ASP A 91 14.76 -4.67 7.09
C ASP A 91 14.41 -3.24 6.66
N LEU A 92 13.50 -2.56 7.36
CA LEU A 92 13.22 -1.13 7.14
C LEU A 92 14.46 -0.26 7.36
N SER A 93 15.35 -0.66 8.26
CA SER A 93 16.61 0.07 8.51
C SER A 93 17.59 -0.02 7.34
N LEU A 94 17.47 -1.06 6.51
CA LEU A 94 18.28 -1.29 5.32
C LEU A 94 17.83 -0.44 4.11
N ARG A 95 16.81 0.42 4.30
CA ARG A 95 16.19 1.25 3.27
C ARG A 95 16.33 2.74 3.61
N PRO A 96 17.56 3.29 3.65
CA PRO A 96 17.81 4.68 4.07
C PRO A 96 17.09 5.72 3.19
N GLU A 97 16.74 5.37 1.95
CA GLU A 97 15.95 6.18 1.02
C GLU A 97 14.51 6.44 1.49
N LEU A 98 13.94 5.58 2.34
CA LEU A 98 12.61 5.78 2.93
C LEU A 98 12.63 6.91 3.97
N ILE A 99 13.74 7.12 4.66
CA ILE A 99 13.86 8.09 5.76
C ILE A 99 13.48 9.52 5.33
N PRO A 100 14.05 10.12 4.26
CA PRO A 100 13.70 11.48 3.85
C PRO A 100 12.23 11.61 3.42
N VAL A 101 11.70 10.57 2.77
CA VAL A 101 10.31 10.47 2.31
C VAL A 101 9.35 10.49 3.51
N LEU A 102 9.56 9.58 4.46
CA LEU A 102 8.75 9.48 5.68
C LEU A 102 8.83 10.77 6.51
N ARG A 103 10.04 11.33 6.68
CA ARG A 103 10.23 12.58 7.43
C ARG A 103 9.41 13.72 6.84
N ARG A 104 9.35 13.82 5.51
CA ARG A 104 8.57 14.86 4.81
C ARG A 104 7.06 14.65 4.96
N ALA A 105 6.61 13.40 5.13
CA ALA A 105 5.25 13.05 5.48
C ALA A 105 4.95 13.12 7.00
N ASN A 106 5.90 13.59 7.82
CA ASN A 106 5.83 13.58 9.28
C ASN A 106 5.61 12.17 9.87
N LEU A 107 6.27 11.17 9.27
CA LEU A 107 6.26 9.78 9.68
C LEU A 107 7.65 9.30 10.09
N LYS A 108 7.66 8.27 10.93
CA LYS A 108 8.84 7.48 11.30
C LYS A 108 8.74 6.09 10.64
N PRO A 109 9.87 5.39 10.42
CA PRO A 109 9.84 3.99 9.97
C PRO A 109 9.02 3.08 10.89
N SER A 110 8.98 3.39 12.19
CA SER A 110 8.14 2.70 13.16
C SER A 110 6.65 2.82 12.88
N ASP A 111 6.21 3.83 12.13
CA ASP A 111 4.80 4.11 11.85
C ASP A 111 4.20 3.23 10.75
N LEU A 112 5.05 2.74 9.83
CA LEU A 112 4.64 1.78 8.81
C LEU A 112 4.22 0.46 9.46
N LEU A 113 3.36 -0.32 8.80
CA LEU A 113 3.05 -1.70 9.16
C LEU A 113 3.81 -2.65 8.24
N THR A 114 4.27 -3.77 8.79
CA THR A 114 5.15 -4.75 8.15
C THR A 114 4.64 -6.16 8.41
N LEU A 115 5.28 -7.16 7.79
CA LEU A 115 4.98 -8.56 8.05
C LEU A 115 5.13 -8.94 9.53
N SER A 116 6.01 -8.24 10.26
CA SER A 116 6.22 -8.47 11.70
C SER A 116 5.05 -8.02 12.59
N ASP A 117 4.11 -7.23 12.06
CA ASP A 117 2.92 -6.78 12.79
C ASP A 117 1.70 -7.67 12.52
N LEU A 118 1.78 -8.57 11.55
CA LEU A 118 0.70 -9.50 11.26
C LEU A 118 0.50 -10.45 12.44
N PRO A 119 -0.76 -10.78 12.79
CA PRO A 119 -1.03 -11.85 13.74
C PRO A 119 -0.49 -13.18 13.19
N PRO A 120 -0.34 -14.22 14.06
CA PRO A 120 0.09 -15.54 13.63
C PRO A 120 -0.71 -16.02 12.42
N ARG A 121 -0.08 -16.68 11.45
CA ARG A 121 -0.76 -17.11 10.21
C ARG A 121 -1.92 -18.10 10.44
N SER A 122 -1.92 -18.78 11.59
CA SER A 122 -3.02 -19.65 12.01
C SER A 122 -4.25 -18.89 12.50
N SER A 123 -4.15 -17.57 12.68
CA SER A 123 -5.23 -16.71 13.16
C SER A 123 -6.42 -16.75 12.19
N PRO A 124 -7.65 -16.97 12.70
CA PRO A 124 -8.85 -17.00 11.86
C PRO A 124 -9.07 -15.69 11.11
N GLU A 125 -8.64 -14.56 11.67
CA GLU A 125 -8.83 -13.23 11.08
C GLU A 125 -8.04 -13.02 9.79
N LEU A 126 -6.92 -13.73 9.61
CA LEU A 126 -6.17 -13.71 8.35
C LEU A 126 -6.73 -14.68 7.30
N LYS A 127 -7.44 -15.74 7.71
CA LYS A 127 -8.01 -16.73 6.77
C LYS A 127 -9.05 -16.11 5.85
N ASP A 128 -9.85 -15.19 6.39
CA ASP A 128 -10.90 -14.49 5.64
C ASP A 128 -10.46 -13.10 5.18
N ALA A 129 -9.21 -12.71 5.44
CA ALA A 129 -8.69 -11.41 5.03
C ALA A 129 -8.66 -11.28 3.51
N ARG A 130 -8.97 -10.09 3.01
CA ARG A 130 -8.93 -9.71 1.60
C ARG A 130 -7.59 -9.05 1.29
N TRP A 131 -7.01 -9.38 0.14
CA TRP A 131 -5.70 -8.89 -0.26
C TRP A 131 -5.79 -8.13 -1.58
N VAL A 132 -5.37 -6.87 -1.55
CA VAL A 132 -5.20 -6.03 -2.74
C VAL A 132 -3.71 -5.81 -2.96
N LEU A 133 -3.24 -6.13 -4.16
CA LEU A 133 -1.82 -6.08 -4.48
C LEU A 133 -1.47 -4.73 -5.12
N VAL A 134 -0.32 -4.17 -4.76
CA VAL A 134 0.25 -3.02 -5.47
C VAL A 134 1.70 -3.29 -5.83
N ASP A 135 2.13 -2.77 -6.98
CA ASP A 135 3.50 -2.93 -7.49
C ASP A 135 3.88 -4.40 -7.78
N HIS A 136 2.89 -5.28 -7.80
CA HIS A 136 2.94 -6.67 -8.25
C HIS A 136 1.53 -7.20 -8.50
N ASN A 137 1.42 -8.24 -9.31
CA ASN A 137 0.16 -8.90 -9.64
C ASN A 137 0.15 -10.40 -9.28
N ALA A 138 1.13 -10.86 -8.51
CA ALA A 138 1.16 -12.20 -7.93
C ALA A 138 1.61 -12.16 -6.47
N LEU A 139 0.76 -12.64 -5.57
CA LEU A 139 1.20 -12.83 -4.18
C LEU A 139 2.13 -14.05 -4.12
N GLN A 140 3.40 -13.82 -3.74
CA GLN A 140 4.46 -14.82 -3.76
C GLN A 140 4.79 -15.35 -2.35
N GLY A 141 5.69 -16.35 -2.29
CA GLY A 141 6.20 -16.91 -1.05
C GLY A 141 5.13 -17.57 -0.18
N GLU A 142 5.34 -17.50 1.14
CA GLU A 142 4.44 -18.12 2.12
C GLU A 142 3.06 -17.42 2.19
N LEU A 143 3.02 -16.11 1.94
CA LEU A 143 1.75 -15.38 1.83
C LEU A 143 0.94 -15.83 0.61
N GLY A 144 1.61 -16.04 -0.54
CA GLY A 144 0.98 -16.56 -1.74
C GLY A 144 0.37 -17.94 -1.55
N LYS A 145 1.11 -18.84 -0.89
CA LYS A 145 0.62 -20.20 -0.56
C LYS A 145 -0.60 -20.16 0.38
N ALA A 146 -0.58 -19.28 1.38
CA ALA A 146 -1.64 -19.22 2.39
C ALA A 146 -2.88 -18.45 1.93
N TYR A 147 -2.69 -17.34 1.21
CA TYR A 147 -3.74 -16.34 0.98
C TYR A 147 -3.92 -15.95 -0.49
N GLY A 148 -3.23 -16.61 -1.44
CA GLY A 148 -3.34 -16.29 -2.86
C GLY A 148 -4.78 -16.38 -3.40
N ARG A 149 -5.63 -17.23 -2.81
CA ARG A 149 -7.06 -17.35 -3.17
C ARG A 149 -7.92 -16.19 -2.69
N ASN A 150 -7.41 -15.40 -1.75
CA ASN A 150 -8.10 -14.26 -1.15
C ASN A 150 -7.66 -12.93 -1.78
N VAL A 151 -6.90 -12.99 -2.87
CA VAL A 151 -6.53 -11.80 -3.65
C VAL A 151 -7.76 -11.33 -4.42
N VAL A 152 -8.18 -10.10 -4.15
CA VAL A 152 -9.41 -9.50 -4.69
C VAL A 152 -9.17 -8.39 -5.70
N GLY A 153 -7.92 -7.93 -5.86
CA GLY A 153 -7.57 -6.89 -6.82
C GLY A 153 -6.08 -6.61 -6.89
N CYS A 154 -5.66 -5.85 -7.91
CA CYS A 154 -4.31 -5.34 -8.04
C CYS A 154 -4.23 -4.00 -8.78
N VAL A 155 -3.16 -3.26 -8.49
CA VAL A 155 -2.69 -2.12 -9.30
C VAL A 155 -1.19 -2.31 -9.51
N ASP A 156 -0.78 -2.58 -10.74
CA ASP A 156 0.60 -2.95 -11.05
C ASP A 156 1.04 -2.43 -12.42
N HIS A 157 2.34 -2.23 -12.57
CA HIS A 157 3.00 -1.79 -13.79
C HIS A 157 4.02 -2.77 -14.37
N HIS A 158 4.23 -3.91 -13.70
CA HIS A 158 5.05 -5.01 -14.19
C HIS A 158 4.34 -5.82 -15.28
N ASP A 159 5.00 -6.89 -15.75
CA ASP A 159 4.37 -7.85 -16.66
C ASP A 159 3.29 -8.65 -15.93
N GLU A 160 2.21 -8.95 -16.64
CA GLU A 160 1.08 -9.74 -16.13
C GLU A 160 1.51 -11.19 -15.87
N GLU A 161 1.27 -11.69 -14.66
CA GLU A 161 1.53 -13.07 -14.23
C GLU A 161 0.25 -13.93 -14.20
N HIS A 162 -0.91 -13.34 -14.49
CA HIS A 162 -2.22 -14.01 -14.55
C HIS A 162 -2.61 -14.72 -13.24
N LYS A 163 -2.18 -14.17 -12.10
CA LYS A 163 -2.49 -14.71 -10.75
C LYS A 163 -3.63 -14.00 -10.05
N VAL A 164 -3.97 -12.78 -10.46
CA VAL A 164 -5.15 -12.07 -9.94
C VAL A 164 -6.38 -12.45 -10.76
N PRO A 165 -7.48 -12.89 -10.12
CA PRO A 165 -8.72 -13.25 -10.80
C PRO A 165 -9.17 -12.17 -11.78
N VAL A 166 -9.45 -12.57 -13.02
CA VAL A 166 -10.15 -11.73 -14.00
C VAL A 166 -11.63 -11.93 -13.74
N SER A 167 -12.36 -10.88 -13.34
CA SER A 167 -13.82 -11.00 -13.23
C SER A 167 -14.41 -11.13 -14.63
N GLU A 168 -15.15 -12.20 -14.91
CA GLU A 168 -15.93 -12.33 -16.15
C GLU A 168 -17.15 -11.38 -16.16
N SER A 169 -17.50 -10.79 -15.02
CA SER A 169 -18.49 -9.71 -14.91
C SER A 169 -17.78 -8.38 -14.65
N ASN A 170 -17.84 -7.47 -15.63
CA ASN A 170 -17.36 -6.08 -15.57
C ASN A 170 -18.15 -5.20 -14.56
N GLY A 171 -18.58 -5.74 -13.41
CA GLY A 171 -19.44 -5.01 -12.47
C GLY A 171 -19.44 -5.46 -11.01
N ASP A 172 -18.83 -6.58 -10.64
CA ASP A 172 -18.96 -7.15 -9.27
C ASP A 172 -17.68 -7.12 -8.41
N MET A 173 -16.55 -6.63 -8.92
CA MET A 173 -15.36 -6.46 -8.08
C MET A 173 -15.35 -5.04 -7.47
N ASP A 174 -15.50 -4.96 -6.15
CA ASP A 174 -15.30 -3.73 -5.37
C ASP A 174 -13.88 -3.16 -5.50
N GLU A 175 -12.90 -3.97 -5.90
CA GLU A 175 -11.47 -3.63 -5.99
C GLU A 175 -10.96 -3.64 -7.43
N PRO A 176 -9.99 -2.77 -7.78
CA PRO A 176 -9.50 -2.67 -9.15
C PRO A 176 -8.63 -3.86 -9.57
N ARG A 177 -8.58 -4.10 -10.88
CA ARG A 177 -7.56 -4.93 -11.54
C ARG A 177 -6.93 -4.11 -12.66
N ILE A 178 -5.84 -3.42 -12.35
CA ILE A 178 -5.12 -2.53 -13.27
C ILE A 178 -3.70 -3.09 -13.42
N VAL A 179 -3.37 -3.60 -14.61
CA VAL A 179 -2.01 -4.04 -14.95
C VAL A 179 -1.61 -3.33 -16.24
N GLU A 180 -0.87 -2.24 -16.13
CA GLU A 180 -0.57 -1.34 -17.24
C GLU A 180 0.84 -0.76 -17.14
N LYS A 181 1.52 -0.59 -18.27
CA LYS A 181 2.85 0.02 -18.26
C LYS A 181 2.80 1.47 -17.75
N SER A 182 3.63 1.75 -16.76
CA SER A 182 3.80 3.05 -16.11
C SER A 182 5.22 3.17 -15.60
N GLY A 183 5.75 4.40 -15.48
CA GLY A 183 7.04 4.64 -14.84
C GLY A 183 7.03 4.27 -13.35
N SER A 184 5.87 4.39 -12.70
CA SER A 184 5.68 4.03 -11.29
C SER A 184 4.24 3.58 -11.01
N CYS A 185 4.09 2.62 -10.11
CA CYS A 185 2.80 2.14 -9.60
C CYS A 185 2.02 3.23 -8.87
N VAL A 186 2.68 4.16 -8.15
CA VAL A 186 2.04 5.32 -7.51
C VAL A 186 1.24 6.15 -8.53
N SER A 187 1.73 6.27 -9.77
CA SER A 187 1.02 7.01 -10.82
C SER A 187 -0.31 6.33 -11.19
N LEU A 188 -0.34 5.00 -11.25
CA LEU A 188 -1.55 4.23 -11.49
C LEU A 188 -2.54 4.37 -10.33
N VAL A 189 -2.05 4.29 -9.09
CA VAL A 189 -2.86 4.47 -7.88
C VAL A 189 -3.53 5.85 -7.86
N VAL A 190 -2.78 6.92 -8.15
CA VAL A 190 -3.35 8.28 -8.19
C VAL A 190 -4.37 8.43 -9.30
N ARG A 191 -4.08 7.89 -10.49
CA ARG A 191 -5.02 7.93 -11.61
C ARG A 191 -6.33 7.21 -11.27
N TYR A 192 -6.26 6.04 -10.63
CA TYR A 192 -7.44 5.28 -10.20
C TYR A 192 -8.22 6.00 -9.09
N CYS A 193 -7.52 6.50 -8.08
CA CYS A 193 -8.14 7.17 -6.93
C CYS A 193 -8.45 8.65 -7.17
N ARG A 194 -8.46 9.13 -8.41
CA ARG A 194 -8.62 10.57 -8.71
C ARG A 194 -9.89 11.18 -8.11
N SER A 195 -11.02 10.48 -8.20
CA SER A 195 -12.29 10.95 -7.62
C SER A 195 -12.22 11.09 -6.10
N ALA A 196 -11.63 10.10 -5.42
CA ALA A 196 -11.41 10.15 -3.98
C ALA A 196 -10.40 11.25 -3.61
N TRP A 197 -9.33 11.39 -4.38
CA TRP A 197 -8.31 12.43 -4.21
C TRP A 197 -8.91 13.84 -4.31
N ASP A 198 -9.72 14.07 -5.35
CA ASP A 198 -10.39 15.34 -5.59
C ASP A 198 -11.38 15.65 -4.45
N GLY A 199 -12.23 14.69 -4.07
CA GLY A 199 -13.16 14.84 -2.95
C GLY A 199 -12.47 15.21 -1.63
N LEU A 200 -11.35 14.54 -1.33
CA LEU A 200 -10.55 14.85 -0.14
C LEU A 200 -9.86 16.22 -0.23
N SER A 201 -9.57 16.72 -1.43
CA SER A 201 -8.94 18.03 -1.64
C SER A 201 -9.92 19.18 -1.41
N PHE A 202 -11.19 19.01 -1.76
CA PHE A 202 -12.23 20.02 -1.57
C PHE A 202 -12.72 20.14 -0.12
N GLU A 203 -12.57 19.10 0.70
CA GLU A 203 -12.90 19.14 2.14
C GLU A 203 -11.90 19.94 3.00
N GLN A 204 -10.79 20.45 2.43
CA GLN A 204 -9.79 21.21 3.18
C GLN A 204 -9.51 22.60 2.63
N ALA A 205 -9.92 23.59 3.42
CA ALA A 205 -9.37 24.95 3.44
C ALA A 205 -8.55 25.22 4.74
N ASP A 206 -7.87 24.21 5.30
CA ASP A 206 -7.06 24.36 6.54
C ASP A 206 -5.56 24.04 6.35
N VAL A 207 -4.71 24.79 7.07
CA VAL A 207 -3.26 24.96 6.84
C VAL A 207 -2.43 23.67 7.03
N GLU A 208 -2.80 22.79 7.95
CA GLU A 208 -2.07 21.52 8.18
C GLU A 208 -2.39 20.44 7.14
N GLY A 209 -3.64 20.40 6.68
CA GLY A 209 -4.07 19.52 5.58
C GLY A 209 -3.32 19.81 4.28
N ILE A 210 -3.16 21.11 3.99
CA ILE A 210 -2.39 21.60 2.84
C ILE A 210 -0.90 21.17 2.93
N LYS A 211 -0.28 21.15 4.12
CA LYS A 211 1.12 20.71 4.29
C LYS A 211 1.28 19.21 4.02
N SER A 212 0.36 18.39 4.52
CA SER A 212 0.35 16.94 4.26
C SER A 212 0.12 16.62 2.78
N TRP A 213 -0.80 17.31 2.12
CA TRP A 213 -1.03 17.19 0.67
C TRP A 213 0.19 17.62 -0.16
N ARG A 214 0.86 18.71 0.22
CA ARG A 214 2.09 19.14 -0.45
C ARG A 214 3.22 18.13 -0.28
N ALA A 215 3.25 17.37 0.82
CA ALA A 215 4.20 16.27 0.99
C ALA A 215 3.90 15.11 0.03
N TRP A 216 2.63 14.73 -0.13
CA TRP A 216 2.21 13.70 -1.10
C TRP A 216 2.40 14.13 -2.55
N LEU A 217 1.99 15.34 -2.92
CA LEU A 217 2.26 15.93 -4.23
C LEU A 217 3.75 16.00 -4.50
N TRP A 218 4.57 16.40 -3.52
CA TRP A 218 6.02 16.37 -3.66
C TRP A 218 6.56 14.95 -3.83
N LEU A 219 6.04 13.96 -3.09
CA LEU A 219 6.43 12.55 -3.24
C LEU A 219 6.10 12.04 -4.64
N LEU A 220 4.91 12.34 -5.13
CA LEU A 220 4.45 12.07 -6.49
C LEU A 220 5.37 12.73 -7.52
N PHE A 221 5.65 14.03 -7.38
CA PHE A 221 6.56 14.75 -8.26
C PHE A 221 7.99 14.20 -8.20
N TRP A 222 8.45 13.75 -7.04
CA TRP A 222 9.78 13.18 -6.85
C TRP A 222 9.88 11.77 -7.46
N LEU A 223 8.84 10.94 -7.30
CA LEU A 223 8.75 9.59 -7.87
C LEU A 223 8.60 9.65 -9.40
N ILE A 224 7.69 10.48 -9.91
CA ILE A 224 7.43 10.65 -11.35
C ILE A 224 8.65 11.21 -12.09
N ARG A 225 9.47 12.07 -11.48
CA ARG A 225 10.65 12.67 -12.14
C ARG A 225 11.89 11.78 -12.17
N ARG A 226 11.86 10.60 -11.53
CA ARG A 226 13.00 9.68 -11.45
C ARG A 226 12.80 8.37 -12.23
N THR A 227 11.63 8.19 -12.84
CA THR A 227 11.25 7.04 -13.68
C THR A 227 11.13 7.51 -15.12
#